data_AF-A0A526TBD4-F1
#
_entry.id   AF-A0A526TBD4-F1
#
_cell.length_a   1.000
_cell.length_b   1.000
_cell.length_c   1.000
_cell.angle_alpha   90.00
_cell.angle_beta   90.00
_cell.angle_gamma   90.00
#
_symmetry.space_group_name_H-M   'P 1'
#
loop_
_entity.id
_entity.type
_entity.pdbx_description
1 polymer ?
#
loop_
_entity_poly.entity_id
_entity_poly.type
_entity_poly.pdbx_seq_one_letter_code
_entity_poly.pdbx_strand_id
1 'polypeptide(L)'
;MLGARKLFPALSSDYAAMANAAISLFEATGNWSYVDQAGQFIEQLDHWHADTEKTGYYLTASDSTDVPIRIRGDVDEAIPSATGQIIEAL
;
A
#
# COMPACT_ATOMS: atom_id res chain seq x y z
N MET A 1 -2.05 -15.40 -17.19
CA MET A 1 -3.08 -14.80 -16.32
C MET A 1 -2.99 -15.50 -14.97
N LEU A 2 -2.61 -14.79 -13.91
CA LEU A 2 -2.60 -15.36 -12.55
C LEU A 2 -4.07 -15.59 -12.15
N GLY A 3 -4.56 -16.83 -12.27
CA GLY A 3 -5.93 -17.25 -11.96
C GLY A 3 -6.22 -17.25 -10.45
N ALA A 4 -6.69 -18.37 -9.89
CA ALA A 4 -6.99 -18.55 -8.45
C ALA A 4 -5.78 -18.40 -7.47
N ARG A 5 -4.67 -17.82 -7.92
CA ARG A 5 -3.48 -17.43 -7.13
C ARG A 5 -3.42 -15.91 -6.97
N LYS A 6 -4.58 -15.30 -6.71
CA LYS A 6 -4.63 -13.91 -6.26
C LYS A 6 -4.75 -13.96 -4.75
N LEU A 7 -3.65 -13.66 -4.06
CA LEU A 7 -3.69 -13.35 -2.63
C LEU A 7 -4.34 -11.97 -2.52
N PHE A 8 -5.67 -11.96 -2.45
CA PHE A 8 -6.42 -10.82 -1.95
C PHE A 8 -6.72 -11.08 -0.48
N PRO A 9 -6.50 -10.09 0.40
CA PRO A 9 -6.00 -8.74 0.13
C PRO A 9 -4.46 -8.62 0.16
N ALA A 10 -3.92 -7.61 -0.54
CA ALA A 10 -2.51 -7.19 -0.42
C ALA A 10 -2.25 -6.52 0.94
N LEU A 11 -0.98 -6.41 1.36
CA LEU A 11 -0.61 -5.67 2.57
C LEU A 11 -0.51 -4.16 2.27
N SER A 12 -0.60 -3.33 3.31
CA SER A 12 -0.40 -1.87 3.15
C SER A 12 1.00 -1.54 2.60
N SER A 13 2.02 -2.33 2.96
CA SER A 13 3.38 -2.23 2.42
C SER A 13 3.44 -2.47 0.91
N ASP A 14 2.59 -3.36 0.38
CA ASP A 14 2.57 -3.66 -1.05
C ASP A 14 2.03 -2.46 -1.83
N TYR A 15 0.96 -1.84 -1.33
CA TYR A 15 0.44 -0.60 -1.92
C TYR A 15 1.45 0.54 -1.85
N ALA A 16 2.12 0.72 -0.71
CA ALA A 16 3.15 1.73 -0.54
C ALA A 16 4.32 1.55 -1.51
N ALA A 17 4.82 0.32 -1.62
CA ALA A 17 5.91 -0.02 -2.54
C ALA A 17 5.50 0.22 -4.00
N MET A 18 4.28 -0.16 -4.38
CA MET A 18 3.76 0.04 -5.74
C MET A 18 3.52 1.52 -6.06
N ALA A 19 3.06 2.33 -5.10
CA ALA A 19 2.93 3.77 -5.26
C ALA A 19 4.30 4.43 -5.48
N ASN A 20 5.28 4.15 -4.62
CA ASN A 20 6.65 4.64 -4.78
C ASN A 20 7.27 4.20 -6.11
N ALA A 21 7.08 2.94 -6.52
CA ALA A 21 7.56 2.45 -7.80
C ALA A 21 6.94 3.20 -8.99
N ALA A 22 5.64 3.50 -8.94
CA ALA A 22 4.97 4.28 -9.96
C ALA A 22 5.48 5.73 -9.99
N ILE A 23 5.70 6.35 -8.83
CA ILE A 23 6.31 7.69 -8.73
C ILE A 23 7.71 7.69 -9.37
N SER A 24 8.58 6.74 -9.00
CA SER A 24 9.92 6.64 -9.60
C SER A 24 9.88 6.42 -11.12
N LEU A 25 8.91 5.65 -11.63
CA LEU A 25 8.72 5.48 -13.08
C LEU A 25 8.26 6.77 -13.75
N PHE A 26 7.40 7.56 -13.12
CA PHE A 26 7.05 8.89 -13.60
C PHE A 26 8.29 9.80 -13.64
N GLU A 27 9.08 9.85 -12.57
CA GLU A 27 10.31 10.66 -12.52
C GLU A 27 11.32 10.27 -13.61
N ALA A 28 11.48 8.96 -13.85
CA ALA A 28 12.42 8.45 -14.85
C ALA A 28 11.94 8.62 -16.31
N THR A 29 10.62 8.67 -16.55
CA THR A 29 10.06 8.58 -17.92
C THR A 29 9.23 9.78 -18.35
N GLY A 30 8.76 10.61 -17.41
CA GLY A 30 7.80 11.69 -17.64
C GLY A 30 6.39 11.23 -18.02
N ASN A 31 6.08 9.94 -17.97
CA ASN A 31 4.78 9.40 -18.37
C ASN A 31 3.74 9.53 -17.24
N TRP A 32 2.79 10.43 -17.43
CA TRP A 32 1.70 10.73 -16.47
C TRP A 32 0.81 9.55 -16.12
N SER A 33 0.73 8.51 -16.95
CA SER A 33 -0.04 7.30 -16.59
C SER A 33 0.47 6.61 -15.32
N TYR A 34 1.72 6.84 -14.91
CA TYR A 34 2.24 6.34 -13.64
C TYR A 34 1.78 7.18 -12.44
N VAL A 35 1.50 8.48 -12.62
CA VAL A 35 0.88 9.31 -11.58
C VAL A 35 -0.54 8.81 -11.30
N ASP A 36 -1.30 8.51 -12.35
CA ASP A 36 -2.64 7.92 -12.21
C ASP A 36 -2.59 6.57 -11.47
N GLN A 37 -1.58 5.74 -11.76
CA GLN A 37 -1.37 4.46 -11.07
C GLN A 37 -1.01 4.64 -9.59
N ALA A 38 -0.12 5.58 -9.27
CA ALA A 38 0.22 5.89 -7.87
C ALA A 38 -1.04 6.31 -7.09
N GLY A 39 -1.87 7.18 -7.68
CA GLY A 39 -3.15 7.59 -7.09
C GLY A 39 -4.11 6.41 -6.86
N GLN A 40 -4.20 5.47 -7.79
CA GLN A 40 -5.03 4.26 -7.62
C GLN A 40 -4.53 3.37 -6.47
N PHE A 41 -3.21 3.23 -6.29
CA PHE A 41 -2.67 2.46 -5.16
C PHE A 41 -2.96 3.13 -3.83
N ILE A 42 -2.83 4.46 -3.75
CA ILE A 42 -3.13 5.24 -2.55
C ILE A 42 -4.64 5.17 -2.22
N GLU A 43 -5.52 5.28 -3.22
CA GLU A 43 -6.97 5.16 -2.99
C GLU A 43 -7.36 3.79 -2.41
N GLN A 44 -6.76 2.72 -2.91
CA GLN A 44 -7.00 1.37 -2.39
C GLN A 44 -6.41 1.17 -0.99
N LEU A 45 -5.23 1.75 -0.72
CA LEU A 45 -4.63 1.78 0.61
C LEU A 45 -5.57 2.49 1.61
N ASP A 46 -6.07 3.68 1.26
CA ASP A 46 -7.00 4.46 2.08
C ASP A 46 -8.29 3.67 2.37
N HIS A 47 -8.84 3.05 1.34
CA HIS A 47 -10.12 2.34 1.46
C HIS A 47 -10.04 1.12 2.38
N TRP A 48 -8.99 0.31 2.26
CA TRP A 48 -8.88 -0.97 2.95
C TRP A 48 -8.06 -0.92 4.24
N HIS A 49 -7.06 -0.04 4.32
CA HIS A 49 -6.04 -0.11 5.37
C HIS A 49 -6.07 1.06 6.35
N ALA A 50 -6.68 2.20 6.01
CA ALA A 50 -6.74 3.34 6.93
C ALA A 50 -7.43 2.96 8.24
N ASP A 51 -6.92 3.48 9.35
CA ASP A 51 -7.63 3.41 10.62
C ASP A 51 -8.83 4.38 10.65
N THR A 52 -9.75 4.15 11.57
CA THR A 52 -10.99 4.93 11.66
C THR A 52 -10.77 6.40 12.01
N GLU A 53 -9.65 6.72 12.65
CA GLU A 53 -9.28 8.07 13.05
C GLU A 53 -8.42 8.78 11.99
N LYS A 54 -8.06 8.08 10.91
CA LYS A 54 -7.13 8.51 9.86
C LYS A 54 -5.77 8.96 10.40
N THR A 55 -5.27 8.28 11.42
CA THR A 55 -3.96 8.54 12.03
C THR A 55 -2.85 7.63 11.48
N GLY A 56 -3.21 6.62 10.70
CA GLY A 56 -2.28 5.71 10.06
C GLY A 56 -2.99 4.54 9.40
N TYR A 57 -2.22 3.50 9.08
CA TYR A 57 -2.69 2.35 8.33
C TYR A 57 -2.39 1.05 9.06
N TYR A 58 -3.34 0.11 9.01
CA TYR A 58 -3.13 -1.27 9.40
C TYR A 58 -2.41 -2.03 8.29
N LEU A 59 -1.58 -2.99 8.67
CA LEU A 59 -0.86 -3.84 7.72
C LEU A 59 -1.83 -4.69 6.89
N THR A 60 -2.90 -5.16 7.51
CA THR A 60 -3.93 -6.01 6.89
C THR A 60 -5.19 -5.22 6.56
N ALA A 61 -5.89 -5.65 5.50
CA ALA A 61 -7.12 -5.00 5.04
C ALA A 61 -8.26 -5.14 6.07
N SER A 62 -9.23 -4.23 5.98
CA SER A 62 -10.37 -4.15 6.88
C SER A 62 -11.39 -5.28 6.69
N ASP A 63 -11.39 -5.95 5.53
CA ASP A 63 -12.27 -7.07 5.20
C ASP A 63 -11.62 -8.46 5.41
N SER A 64 -10.36 -8.51 5.88
CA SER A 64 -9.68 -9.76 6.19
C SER A 64 -10.40 -10.51 7.33
N THR A 65 -11.01 -11.65 7.02
CA THR A 65 -11.77 -12.46 7.99
C THR A 65 -10.92 -13.50 8.73
N ASP A 66 -9.65 -13.65 8.35
CA ASP A 66 -8.74 -14.71 8.79
C ASP A 66 -7.63 -14.20 9.74
N VAL A 67 -7.68 -12.93 10.14
CA VAL A 67 -6.73 -12.32 11.08
C VAL A 67 -7.42 -11.96 12.39
N PRO A 68 -6.96 -12.50 13.55
CA PRO A 68 -7.56 -12.19 14.85
C PRO A 68 -7.40 -10.72 15.26
N ILE A 69 -6.30 -10.09 14.85
CA ILE A 69 -5.93 -8.70 15.19
C ILE A 69 -5.26 -8.08 13.96
N ARG A 70 -5.61 -6.83 13.65
CA ARG A 70 -4.94 -6.01 12.64
C ARG A 70 -3.82 -5.21 13.30
N ILE A 71 -2.57 -5.52 12.95
CA ILE A 71 -1.39 -4.80 13.46
C ILE A 71 -1.04 -3.62 12.56
N ARG A 72 -0.23 -2.67 13.06
CA ARG A 72 0.39 -1.62 12.23
C ARG A 72 1.70 -2.10 11.63
N GLY A 73 2.07 -1.53 10.48
CA GLY A 73 3.33 -1.81 9.79
C GLY A 73 4.42 -0.77 10.11
N ASP A 74 4.57 -0.40 11.38
CA ASP A 74 5.39 0.73 11.83
C ASP A 74 6.88 0.40 12.03
N VAL A 75 7.24 -0.89 12.02
CA VAL A 75 8.59 -1.37 12.32
C VAL A 75 9.36 -1.63 11.02
N ASP A 76 10.59 -1.14 10.95
CA ASP A 76 11.51 -1.44 9.85
C ASP A 76 12.04 -2.89 9.98
N GLU A 77 12.18 -3.58 8.85
CA GLU A 77 12.79 -4.92 8.78
C GLU A 77 13.92 -4.93 7.73
N ALA A 78 14.03 -6.00 6.93
CA ALA A 78 14.94 -6.04 5.78
C ALA A 78 14.60 -4.97 4.71
N ILE A 79 13.38 -4.41 4.79
CA ILE A 79 12.90 -3.26 4.02
C ILE A 79 12.38 -2.19 4.99
N PRO A 80 12.30 -0.90 4.57
CA PRO A 80 11.65 0.12 5.37
C PRO A 80 10.21 -0.25 5.74
N SER A 81 9.76 0.23 6.89
CA SER A 81 8.41 0.05 7.40
C SER A 81 7.34 0.45 6.39
N ALA A 82 6.15 -0.17 6.48
CA ALA A 82 5.01 0.21 5.66
C ALA A 82 4.68 1.69 5.89
N THR A 83 4.65 2.13 7.16
CA THR A 83 4.36 3.53 7.50
C THR A 83 5.39 4.49 6.91
N GLY A 84 6.69 4.15 6.94
CA GLY A 84 7.73 4.96 6.31
C GLY A 84 7.53 5.09 4.79
N GLN A 85 7.30 3.97 4.09
CA GLN A 85 7.07 3.97 2.64
C GLN A 85 5.78 4.70 2.25
N ILE A 86 4.72 4.61 3.07
CA ILE A 86 3.47 5.33 2.81
C ILE A 86 3.70 6.83 2.90
N ILE A 87 4.41 7.30 3.93
CA ILE A 87 4.75 8.72 4.08
C ILE A 87 5.62 9.21 2.92
N GLU A 88 6.53 8.38 2.41
CA GLU A 88 7.35 8.71 1.24
C GLU A 88 6.51 8.89 -0.04
N ALA A 89 5.44 8.11 -0.19
CA ALA A 89 4.57 8.15 -1.37
C ALA A 89 3.51 9.28 -1.37
N LEU A 90 3.25 9.90 -0.21
CA LEU A 90 2.21 10.93 -0.02
C LEU A 90 2.79 12.36 -0.11
#